data_AF-A0A175VK98-F1
#
_entry.id   AF-A0A175VK98-F1
#
_cell.length_a   1.000
_cell.length_b   1.000
_cell.length_c   1.000
_cell.angle_alpha   90.00
_cell.angle_beta   90.00
_cell.angle_gamma   90.00
#
_symmetry.space_group_name_H-M   'P 1'
#
loop_
_entity.id
_entity.type
_entity.pdbx_description
1 polymer ?
#
loop_
_entity_poly.entity_id
_entity_poly.type
_entity_poly.pdbx_seq_one_letter_code
_entity_poly.pdbx_strand_id
1 'polypeptide(L)' 'MKYLWLGLCLLPLAVSAKNNPTAECRWLYDRMAHLKQAIEKGDTLGTREELARWQGEFNKKQCGRYDY' A
#
# COMPACT_ATOMS: atom_id res chain seq x y z
N MET A 1 -44.43 29.68 -11.67
CA MET A 1 -44.23 28.28 -11.25
C MET A 1 -42.74 28.07 -11.11
N LYS A 2 -42.28 28.04 -9.86
CA LYS A 2 -40.90 28.26 -9.45
C LYS A 2 -40.34 26.90 -9.02
N TYR A 3 -39.06 26.69 -9.33
CA TYR A 3 -38.21 25.58 -8.89
C TYR A 3 -38.34 24.28 -9.69
N LEU A 4 -37.62 24.24 -10.82
CA LEU A 4 -37.04 22.99 -11.33
C LEU A 4 -36.16 22.44 -10.19
N TRP A 5 -36.58 21.31 -9.65
CA TRP A 5 -35.93 20.55 -8.59
C TRP A 5 -34.69 19.81 -9.14
N LEU A 6 -33.76 20.59 -9.70
CA LEU A 6 -32.45 20.13 -10.17
C LEU A 6 -31.52 20.02 -8.96
N GLY A 7 -31.09 18.81 -8.64
CA GLY A 7 -29.86 18.64 -7.87
C GLY A 7 -29.85 17.56 -6.80
N LEU A 8 -30.86 16.71 -6.69
CA LEU A 8 -30.81 15.56 -5.77
C LEU A 8 -30.38 14.27 -6.48
N CYS A 9 -29.24 14.33 -7.17
CA CYS A 9 -28.45 13.16 -7.54
C CYS A 9 -27.01 13.36 -7.05
N LEU A 10 -26.85 13.78 -5.80
CA LEU A 10 -25.58 13.62 -5.06
C LEU A 10 -25.64 12.30 -4.27
N LEU A 11 -25.87 11.20 -4.98
CA LEU A 11 -25.51 9.87 -4.47
C LEU A 11 -23.99 9.73 -4.63
N PRO A 12 -23.35 9.11 -3.64
CA PRO A 12 -22.11 9.59 -3.08
C PRO A 12 -20.99 9.40 -4.09
N LEU A 13 -20.19 10.44 -4.34
CA LEU A 13 -18.79 10.24 -4.65
C LEU A 13 -18.06 9.73 -3.39
N ALA A 14 -18.58 8.66 -2.79
CA ALA A 14 -17.75 7.58 -2.27
C ALA A 14 -17.19 6.86 -3.51
N VAL A 15 -16.46 7.62 -4.35
CA VAL A 15 -15.35 7.07 -5.09
C VAL A 15 -14.54 6.43 -3.98
N SER A 16 -14.63 5.11 -3.93
CA SER A 16 -13.76 4.27 -3.13
C SER A 16 -12.41 4.94 -3.13
N ALA A 17 -11.91 5.35 -1.96
CA ALA A 17 -10.49 5.58 -1.79
C ALA A 17 -9.84 4.23 -2.11
N LYS A 18 -9.60 4.02 -3.40
CA LYS A 18 -9.29 2.77 -4.05
C LYS A 18 -7.95 2.32 -3.48
N ASN A 19 -8.01 1.48 -2.47
CA ASN A 19 -6.87 0.78 -1.85
C ASN A 19 -5.58 1.61 -1.75
N ASN A 20 -5.66 2.85 -1.25
CA ASN A 20 -4.47 3.69 -1.19
C ASN A 20 -3.58 3.18 -0.03
N PRO A 21 -2.37 2.66 -0.29
CA PRO A 21 -1.50 2.19 0.78
C PRO A 21 -1.16 3.36 1.70
N THR A 22 -1.15 3.12 3.01
CA THR A 22 -0.55 4.10 3.93
C THR A 22 0.91 4.32 3.51
N ALA A 23 1.44 5.53 3.69
CA ALA A 23 2.83 5.85 3.33
C ALA A 23 3.83 4.84 3.95
N GLU A 24 3.53 4.36 5.16
CA GLU A 24 4.28 3.30 5.83
C GLU A 24 4.23 1.95 5.08
N CYS A 25 3.04 1.52 4.68
CA CYS A 25 2.87 0.28 3.94
C CYS A 25 3.55 0.32 2.57
N ARG A 26 3.53 1.49 1.90
CA ARG A 26 4.25 1.70 0.64
C ARG A 26 5.76 1.62 0.84
N TRP A 27 6.27 2.28 1.88
CA TRP A 27 7.69 2.22 2.24
C TRP A 27 8.16 0.79 2.53
N LEU A 28 7.37 0.00 3.28
CA LEU A 28 7.69 -1.40 3.56
C LEU A 28 7.77 -2.25 2.28
N TYR A 29 6.82 -2.08 1.36
CA TYR A 29 6.82 -2.78 0.08
C TYR A 29 8.08 -2.45 -0.74
N ASP A 30 8.38 -1.16 -0.90
CA ASP A 30 9.54 -0.70 -1.67
C ASP A 30 10.86 -1.15 -1.02
N ARG A 31 10.97 -1.08 0.32
CA ARG A 31 12.14 -1.56 1.07
C ARG A 31 12.38 -3.06 0.84
N MET A 32 11.33 -3.87 0.94
CA MET A 32 11.42 -5.30 0.69
C MET A 32 11.81 -5.62 -0.76
N ALA A 33 11.31 -4.87 -1.75
CA ALA A 33 11.69 -5.02 -3.15
C ALA A 33 13.19 -4.76 -3.37
N HIS A 34 13.72 -3.69 -2.78
CA HIS A 34 15.15 -3.40 -2.85
C HIS A 34 16.03 -4.48 -2.21
N LEU A 35 15.63 -5.00 -1.04
CA LEU A 35 16.38 -6.06 -0.36
C LEU A 35 16.38 -7.36 -1.17
N LYS A 36 15.24 -7.73 -1.78
CA LYS A 36 15.17 -8.88 -2.70
C LYS A 36 16.12 -8.70 -3.89
N GLN A 37 16.14 -7.52 -4.50
CA GLN A 37 17.05 -7.20 -5.61
C GLN A 37 18.52 -7.26 -5.19
N ALA A 38 18.86 -6.81 -3.97
CA ALA A 38 20.21 -6.91 -3.44
C ALA A 38 20.64 -8.39 -3.25
N ILE A 39 19.74 -9.23 -2.72
CA ILE A 39 19.95 -10.68 -2.58
C ILE A 39 20.18 -11.34 -3.94
N GLU A 40 19.40 -10.99 -4.96
CA GLU A 40 19.57 -11.49 -6.34
C GLU A 40 20.94 -11.10 -6.92
N LYS A 41 21.50 -9.97 -6.51
CA LYS A 41 22.84 -9.51 -6.92
C LYS A 41 23.99 -10.10 -6.06
N GLY A 42 23.67 -10.96 -5.10
CA GLY A 42 24.66 -11.65 -4.26
C GLY A 42 24.91 -11.02 -2.88
N ASP A 43 24.27 -9.89 -2.58
CA ASP A 43 24.32 -9.27 -1.24
C ASP A 43 23.35 -9.99 -0.29
N THR A 44 23.87 -10.96 0.46
CA THR A 44 23.05 -11.92 1.21
C THR A 44 23.20 -11.83 2.72
N LEU A 45 24.40 -11.56 3.24
CA LEU A 45 24.67 -11.52 4.67
C LEU A 45 24.09 -10.23 5.28
N GLY A 46 23.27 -10.36 6.33
CA GLY A 46 22.52 -9.23 6.91
C GLY A 46 21.30 -8.81 6.10
N THR A 47 21.40 -8.79 4.77
CA THR A 47 20.28 -8.42 3.85
C THR A 47 19.09 -9.38 3.96
N ARG A 48 19.34 -10.69 4.18
CA ARG A 48 18.26 -11.68 4.41
C ARG A 48 17.56 -11.49 5.76
N GLU A 49 18.32 -11.20 6.81
CA GLU A 49 17.78 -10.97 8.15
C GLU A 49 16.94 -9.69 8.16
N GLU A 50 17.42 -8.66 7.47
CA GLU A 50 16.67 -7.43 7.29
C GLU A 50 15.38 -7.65 6.49
N LEU A 51 15.43 -8.42 5.40
CA LEU A 51 14.24 -8.77 4.63
C LEU A 51 13.21 -9.51 5.50
N ALA A 52 13.64 -10.48 6.30
CA ALA A 52 12.78 -11.22 7.21
C ALA A 52 12.12 -10.31 8.26
N ARG A 53 12.87 -9.34 8.81
CA ARG A 53 12.35 -8.35 9.74
C ARG A 53 11.25 -7.50 9.11
N TRP A 54 11.48 -6.97 7.90
CA TRP A 54 10.47 -6.13 7.24
C TRP A 54 9.26 -6.92 6.75
N GLN A 55 9.43 -8.19 6.36
CA GLN A 55 8.30 -9.09 6.10
C GLN A 55 7.42 -9.26 7.35
N GLY A 56 8.03 -9.37 8.53
CA GLY A 56 7.31 -9.41 9.81
C GLY A 56 6.47 -8.16 10.05
N GLU A 57 7.05 -6.97 9.86
CA GLU A 57 6.33 -5.69 10.01
C GLU A 57 5.22 -5.51 8.95
N PHE A 58 5.49 -5.91 7.71
CA PHE A 58 4.49 -5.89 6.62
C PHE A 58 3.27 -6.74 6.95
N ASN A 59 3.49 -7.95 7.48
CA ASN A 59 2.41 -8.86 7.91
C ASN A 59 1.67 -8.33 9.15
N LYS A 60 2.41 -7.85 10.16
CA LYS A 60 1.84 -7.29 11.39
C LYS A 60 0.90 -6.11 11.10
N LYS A 61 1.27 -5.27 10.13
CA LYS A 61 0.48 -4.11 9.68
C LYS A 61 -0.57 -4.46 8.63
N GLN A 62 -0.65 -5.74 8.24
CA GLN A 62 -1.59 -6.26 7.25
C GLN A 62 -1.54 -5.49 5.94
N CYS A 63 -0.32 -5.11 5.53
CA CYS A 63 -0.03 -4.29 4.36
C CYS A 63 -0.40 -5.02 3.05
N GLY A 64 -0.44 -6.36 3.04
CA GLY A 64 -0.85 -7.15 1.87
C GLY A 64 -2.28 -6.92 1.37
N ARG A 65 -3.09 -6.12 2.07
CA ARG A 65 -4.43 -5.70 1.63
C ARG A 65 -4.43 -4.60 0.56
N TYR A 66 -3.30 -3.91 0.39
CA TYR A 66 -3.17 -2.78 -0.53
C TYR A 66 -2.57 -3.22 -1.85
N ASP A 67 -2.82 -2.41 -2.88
CA ASP A 67 -2.22 -2.55 -4.21
C ASP A 67 -1.04 -1.58 -4.31
N TYR A 68 0.12 -2.02 -4.80
CA TYR A 68 1.42 -1.33 -4.68
C TYR A 68 2.10 -1.02 -6.01
#